data_AF-A0A3E1D0A2-F1
#
_entry.id   AF-A0A3E1D0A2-F1
#
_cell.length_a   1.000
_cell.length_b   1.000
_cell.length_c   1.000
_cell.angle_alpha   90.00
_cell.angle_beta   90.00
_cell.angle_gamma   90.00
#
_symmetry.space_group_name_H-M   'P 1'
#
loop_
_entity.id
_entity.type
_entity.pdbx_description
1 polymer ?
#
loop_
_entity_poly.entity_id
_entity_poly.type
_entity_poly.pdbx_seq_one_letter_code
_entity_poly.pdbx_strand_id
1 'polypeptide(L)'
;MKIEFDQTKDVANQTKYGVSLALANELNWEAARVWIDDRFEYGELRITALAPRLASSTMWHLLIVARSEGLLACAKPFAVRLHTMSKISKRPSVVMPTLQEDKVITAAAKADPDAQPLTPKQLKTMVPIRALRGRPKSKNAKQLVSVRYSQEVLEFFKSSGEGWQSRMDEVLRNYVSRHSRRV
;
A
#
# COMPACT_ATOMS: atom_id res chain seq x y z
N MET A 1 -16.60 15.35 -18.97
CA MET A 1 -16.12 15.77 -17.62
C MET A 1 -15.16 16.93 -17.81
N LYS A 2 -15.34 18.07 -17.13
CA LYS A 2 -14.41 19.21 -17.20
C LYS A 2 -13.29 18.99 -16.17
N ILE A 3 -12.04 19.02 -16.61
CA ILE A 3 -10.87 18.80 -15.76
C ILE A 3 -10.02 20.07 -15.78
N GLU A 4 -9.82 20.66 -14.61
CA GLU A 4 -9.03 21.89 -14.45
C GLU A 4 -7.89 21.61 -13.48
N PHE A 5 -6.70 22.13 -13.81
CA PHE A 5 -5.49 22.00 -13.01
C PHE A 5 -4.67 23.28 -13.09
N ASP A 6 -3.87 23.53 -12.07
CA ASP A 6 -2.95 24.67 -12.02
C ASP A 6 -1.70 24.40 -12.88
N GLN A 7 -1.27 25.40 -13.64
CA GLN A 7 -0.14 25.26 -14.59
C GLN A 7 1.20 25.06 -13.87
N THR A 8 1.39 25.68 -12.71
CA THR A 8 2.57 25.46 -11.85
C THR A 8 2.61 24.02 -11.35
N LYS A 9 1.45 23.46 -11.00
CA LYS A 9 1.33 22.05 -10.62
C LYS A 9 1.58 21.11 -11.80
N ASP A 10 1.15 21.50 -13.00
CA ASP A 10 1.42 20.71 -14.20
C ASP A 10 2.92 20.67 -14.53
N VAL A 11 3.62 21.81 -14.48
CA VAL A 11 5.08 21.86 -14.67
C VAL A 11 5.80 21.02 -13.62
N ALA A 12 5.39 21.12 -12.34
CA ALA A 12 5.94 20.29 -11.27
C ALA A 12 5.67 18.79 -11.51
N ASN A 13 4.50 18.43 -12.04
CA ASN A 13 4.15 17.07 -12.40
C ASN A 13 5.03 16.55 -13.54
N GLN A 14 5.14 17.30 -14.63
CA GLN A 14 5.96 16.96 -15.78
C GLN A 14 7.43 16.80 -15.38
N THR A 15 7.95 17.68 -14.52
CA THR A 15 9.32 17.61 -14.02
C THR A 15 9.56 16.35 -13.19
N LYS A 16 8.61 15.99 -12.32
CA LYS A 16 8.77 14.87 -11.37
C LYS A 16 8.46 13.50 -11.98
N TYR A 17 7.51 13.44 -12.90
CA TYR A 17 6.95 12.18 -13.41
C TYR A 17 6.93 12.07 -14.94
N GLY A 18 7.32 13.12 -15.66
CA GLY A 18 7.37 13.13 -17.13
C GLY A 18 5.99 13.15 -17.81
N VAL A 19 4.92 13.43 -17.07
CA VAL A 19 3.54 13.36 -17.56
C VAL A 19 2.83 14.68 -17.29
N SER A 20 2.05 15.17 -18.25
CA SER A 20 1.16 16.32 -18.06
C SER A 20 -0.19 15.88 -17.46
N LEU A 21 -0.75 16.73 -16.61
CA LEU A 21 -2.09 16.63 -16.06
C LEU A 21 -3.18 16.75 -17.15
N ALA A 22 -2.87 17.37 -18.29
CA ALA A 22 -3.78 17.46 -19.44
C ALA A 22 -4.20 16.08 -19.96
N LEU A 23 -3.37 15.05 -19.75
CA LEU A 23 -3.64 13.65 -20.14
C LEU A 23 -4.96 13.12 -19.56
N ALA A 24 -5.41 13.66 -18.43
CA ALA A 24 -6.66 13.27 -17.79
C ALA A 24 -7.90 13.45 -18.71
N ASN A 25 -7.83 14.36 -19.69
CA ASN A 25 -8.89 14.57 -20.68
C ASN A 25 -8.98 13.44 -21.73
N GLU A 26 -7.94 12.62 -21.86
CA GLU A 26 -7.88 11.51 -22.81
C GLU A 26 -8.24 10.15 -22.19
N LEU A 27 -8.63 10.15 -20.92
CA LEU A 27 -8.98 8.95 -20.18
C LEU A 27 -10.46 8.64 -20.30
N ASN A 28 -10.78 7.34 -20.38
CA ASN A 28 -12.15 6.87 -20.33
C ASN A 28 -12.61 6.83 -18.87
N TRP A 29 -13.33 7.87 -18.47
CA TRP A 29 -13.88 8.01 -17.13
C TRP A 29 -15.08 7.10 -16.85
N GLU A 30 -15.81 6.64 -17.87
CA GLU A 30 -16.90 5.68 -17.69
C GLU A 30 -16.38 4.29 -17.30
N ALA A 31 -15.22 3.91 -17.85
CA ALA A 31 -14.53 2.69 -17.49
C ALA A 31 -13.64 2.82 -16.24
N ALA A 32 -13.58 4.01 -15.63
CA ALA A 32 -12.71 4.26 -14.49
C ALA A 32 -13.23 3.59 -13.21
N ARG A 33 -12.31 3.04 -12.41
CA ARG A 33 -12.57 2.60 -11.04
C ARG A 33 -12.09 3.66 -10.08
N VAL A 34 -12.99 4.19 -9.25
CA VAL A 34 -12.70 5.26 -8.30
C VAL A 34 -12.95 4.81 -6.85
N TRP A 35 -12.14 5.31 -5.93
CA TRP A 35 -12.33 5.14 -4.49
C TRP A 35 -11.87 6.37 -3.72
N ILE A 36 -12.39 6.59 -2.51
CA ILE A 36 -11.99 7.71 -1.67
C ILE A 36 -10.60 7.39 -1.07
N ASP A 37 -9.67 8.36 -1.12
CA ASP A 37 -8.39 8.27 -0.44
C ASP A 37 -8.54 8.75 1.01
N ASP A 38 -8.78 7.79 1.91
CA ASP A 38 -8.97 7.97 3.34
C ASP A 38 -7.69 7.70 4.15
N ARG A 39 -6.52 7.58 3.49
CA ARG A 39 -5.25 7.26 4.16
C ARG A 39 -4.83 8.29 5.20
N PHE A 40 -5.20 9.56 4.99
CA PHE A 40 -4.94 10.66 5.90
C PHE A 40 -6.09 11.67 5.84
N GLU A 41 -6.35 12.39 6.93
CA GLU A 41 -7.33 13.47 6.93
C GLU A 41 -6.76 14.73 6.28
N TYR A 42 -7.02 14.89 4.99
CA TYR A 42 -6.45 15.97 4.18
C TYR A 42 -7.22 17.30 4.23
N GLY A 43 -8.35 17.37 4.93
CA GLY A 43 -9.23 18.55 4.95
C GLY A 43 -10.03 18.78 3.65
N GLU A 44 -9.85 17.91 2.65
CA GLU A 44 -10.51 17.96 1.34
C GLU A 44 -10.83 16.52 0.89
N LEU A 45 -11.93 16.33 0.15
CA LEU A 45 -12.30 15.02 -0.38
C LEU A 45 -11.30 14.61 -1.47
N ARG A 46 -10.46 13.63 -1.19
CA ARG A 46 -9.53 13.05 -2.16
C ARG A 46 -10.08 11.74 -2.71
N ILE A 47 -10.02 11.59 -4.02
CA ILE A 47 -10.47 10.42 -4.76
C ILE A 47 -9.27 9.87 -5.52
N THR A 48 -9.07 8.57 -5.46
CA THR A 48 -8.11 7.88 -6.31
C THR A 48 -8.87 7.22 -7.46
N ALA A 49 -8.36 7.33 -8.68
CA ALA A 49 -8.95 6.79 -9.89
C ALA A 49 -7.96 5.92 -10.65
N LEU A 50 -8.42 4.77 -11.13
CA LEU A 50 -7.77 3.95 -12.15
C LEU A 50 -8.58 4.03 -13.43
N ALA A 51 -8.04 4.66 -14.46
CA ALA A 51 -8.75 4.90 -15.72
C ALA A 51 -7.92 4.44 -16.93
N PRO A 52 -8.52 3.70 -17.89
CA PRO A 52 -7.85 3.37 -19.14
C PRO A 52 -7.80 4.59 -20.07
N ARG A 53 -6.75 4.70 -20.88
CA ARG A 53 -6.67 5.72 -21.96
C ARG A 53 -7.45 5.22 -23.19
N LEU A 54 -8.26 6.07 -23.83
CA LEU A 54 -9.09 5.63 -24.97
C LEU A 54 -8.27 5.04 -26.13
N ALA A 55 -7.08 5.57 -26.38
CA ALA A 55 -6.23 5.17 -27.50
C ALA A 55 -5.28 3.98 -27.19
N SER A 56 -5.27 3.43 -25.97
CA SER A 56 -4.33 2.34 -25.62
C SER A 56 -4.81 1.51 -24.43
N SER A 57 -4.41 0.24 -24.33
CA SER A 57 -4.65 -0.60 -23.14
C SER A 57 -3.82 -0.19 -21.90
N THR A 58 -3.42 1.08 -21.80
CA THR A 58 -2.66 1.63 -20.68
C THR A 58 -3.62 2.10 -19.61
N MET A 59 -3.50 1.54 -18.41
CA MET A 59 -4.20 2.01 -17.22
C MET A 59 -3.40 3.11 -16.54
N TRP A 60 -4.10 4.17 -16.18
CA TRP A 60 -3.55 5.33 -15.50
C TRP A 60 -4.10 5.41 -14.09
N HIS A 61 -3.22 5.73 -13.14
CA HIS A 61 -3.58 6.00 -11.76
C HIS A 61 -3.54 7.50 -11.50
N LEU A 62 -4.60 8.05 -10.92
CA LEU A 62 -4.76 9.47 -10.67
C LEU A 62 -5.23 9.67 -9.23
N LEU A 63 -4.68 10.68 -8.57
CA LEU A 63 -5.29 11.26 -7.37
C LEU A 63 -6.06 12.50 -7.82
N ILE A 64 -7.26 12.71 -7.31
CA ILE A 64 -8.18 13.78 -7.67
C ILE A 64 -8.69 14.39 -6.37
N VAL A 65 -8.91 15.70 -6.35
CA VAL A 65 -9.61 16.35 -5.24
C VAL A 65 -10.98 16.78 -5.76
N ALA A 66 -12.05 16.46 -5.03
CA ALA A 66 -13.40 16.86 -5.37
C ALA A 66 -13.74 18.18 -4.67
N ARG A 67 -14.30 19.14 -5.41
CA ARG A 67 -14.82 20.42 -4.88
C ARG A 67 -16.32 20.53 -5.23
N SER A 68 -17.04 21.39 -4.52
CA SER A 68 -18.51 21.48 -4.55
C SER A 68 -19.10 21.95 -5.89
N GLU A 69 -18.29 22.53 -6.78
CA GLU A 69 -18.72 22.97 -8.13
C GLU A 69 -18.08 22.14 -9.26
N GLY A 70 -17.99 20.83 -9.05
CA GLY A 70 -17.41 19.88 -10.01
C GLY A 70 -16.09 19.30 -9.54
N LEU A 71 -15.70 18.17 -10.14
CA LEU A 71 -14.45 17.46 -9.87
C LEU A 71 -13.23 18.32 -10.26
N LEU A 72 -12.88 19.31 -9.43
CA LEU A 72 -11.73 20.20 -9.60
C LEU A 72 -10.44 19.44 -9.28
N ALA A 73 -9.93 18.76 -10.31
CA ALA A 73 -8.75 17.91 -10.28
C ALA A 73 -7.45 18.69 -9.96
N CYS A 74 -7.21 19.03 -8.70
CA CYS A 74 -5.83 19.22 -8.26
C CYS A 74 -5.19 17.84 -8.05
N ALA A 75 -4.81 17.23 -9.16
CA ALA A 75 -4.14 15.95 -9.14
C ALA A 75 -2.75 16.12 -8.50
N LYS A 76 -2.56 15.59 -7.29
CA LYS A 76 -1.22 15.17 -6.90
C LYS A 76 -0.88 14.03 -7.82
N PRO A 77 0.12 14.14 -8.69
CA PRO A 77 0.36 13.11 -9.65
C PRO A 77 1.00 11.95 -8.90
N PHE A 78 0.23 10.89 -8.74
CA PHE A 78 0.79 9.57 -8.75
C PHE A 78 0.37 8.92 -10.08
N ALA A 79 0.73 9.58 -11.19
CA ALA A 79 0.70 8.93 -12.49
C ALA A 79 1.92 8.01 -12.57
N VAL A 80 1.89 6.91 -11.82
CA VAL A 80 2.78 5.80 -12.14
C VAL A 80 2.21 5.20 -13.41
N ARG A 81 3.01 5.19 -14.48
CA ARG A 81 2.88 4.14 -15.50
C ARG A 81 2.91 2.85 -14.70
N LEU A 82 1.74 2.27 -14.42
CA LEU A 82 1.67 0.86 -14.10
C LEU A 82 2.38 0.24 -15.29
N HIS A 83 3.61 -0.22 -15.06
CA HIS A 83 4.31 -1.02 -16.05
C HIS A 83 3.27 -1.97 -16.60
N THR A 84 3.13 -1.99 -17.94
CA THR A 84 2.48 -3.07 -18.71
C THR A 84 2.53 -4.29 -17.83
N MET A 85 1.37 -4.81 -17.37
CA MET A 85 1.29 -5.95 -16.44
C MET A 85 2.46 -6.86 -16.75
N SER A 86 3.55 -6.69 -15.98
CA SER A 86 4.85 -7.20 -16.41
C SER A 86 4.60 -8.67 -16.38
N LYS A 87 4.59 -9.29 -17.57
CA LYS A 87 4.29 -10.71 -17.80
C LYS A 87 4.64 -11.41 -16.52
N ILE A 88 3.64 -11.93 -15.80
CA ILE A 88 3.80 -12.72 -14.58
C ILE A 88 5.15 -13.40 -14.72
N SER A 89 6.16 -12.90 -14.00
CA SER A 89 7.54 -13.34 -14.20
C SER A 89 7.44 -14.85 -14.12
N LYS A 90 7.63 -15.55 -15.24
CA LYS A 90 7.46 -17.00 -15.27
C LYS A 90 8.31 -17.48 -14.11
N ARG A 91 7.68 -18.02 -13.06
CA ARG A 91 8.44 -18.59 -11.95
C ARG A 91 9.40 -19.57 -12.63
N PRO A 92 10.71 -19.46 -12.43
CA PRO A 92 11.62 -20.43 -13.04
C PRO A 92 11.09 -21.80 -12.68
N SER A 93 10.81 -22.61 -13.70
CA SER A 93 10.33 -23.97 -13.50
C SER A 93 11.43 -24.69 -12.72
N VAL A 94 11.11 -25.12 -11.50
CA VAL A 94 12.00 -25.96 -10.71
C VAL A 94 12.10 -27.28 -11.47
N VAL A 95 13.23 -27.52 -12.12
CA VAL A 95 13.54 -28.81 -12.75
C VAL A 95 13.99 -29.72 -11.63
N MET A 96 13.24 -30.79 -11.39
CA MET A 96 13.63 -31.82 -10.43
C MET A 96 14.75 -32.67 -11.08
N PRO A 97 15.86 -32.95 -10.37
CA PRO A 97 16.89 -33.82 -10.89
C PRO A 97 16.35 -35.24 -11.14
N THR A 98 16.99 -35.96 -12.05
CA THR A 98 16.71 -37.37 -12.30
C THR A 98 17.29 -38.25 -11.18
N LEU A 99 16.81 -39.49 -11.03
CA LEU A 99 17.31 -40.42 -9.99
C LEU A 99 18.82 -40.69 -10.05
N GLN A 100 19.43 -40.57 -11.23
CA GLN A 100 20.88 -40.72 -11.38
C GLN A 100 21.62 -39.48 -10.89
N GLU A 101 21.14 -38.29 -11.24
CA GLU A 101 21.69 -37.02 -10.77
C GLU A 101 21.53 -36.86 -9.26
N ASP A 102 20.37 -37.23 -8.69
CA ASP A 102 20.13 -37.22 -7.26
C ASP A 102 21.11 -38.10 -6.48
N LYS A 103 21.48 -39.27 -7.02
CA LYS A 103 22.48 -40.16 -6.39
C LYS A 103 23.86 -39.52 -6.38
N VAL A 104 24.26 -38.89 -7.48
CA VAL A 104 25.55 -38.18 -7.58
C VAL A 104 25.59 -36.99 -6.61
N ILE A 105 24.51 -36.19 -6.57
CA ILE A 105 24.38 -35.05 -5.65
C ILE A 105 24.41 -35.51 -4.19
N THR A 106 23.70 -36.59 -3.87
CA THR A 106 23.66 -37.15 -2.50
C THR A 106 25.01 -37.72 -2.08
N ALA A 107 25.73 -38.39 -2.98
CA ALA A 107 27.06 -38.91 -2.71
C ALA A 107 28.07 -37.78 -2.47
N ALA A 108 28.03 -36.74 -3.30
CA ALA A 108 28.88 -35.55 -3.14
C ALA A 108 28.61 -34.83 -1.80
N ALA A 109 27.33 -34.62 -1.45
CA ALA A 109 26.96 -33.99 -0.18
C ALA A 109 27.37 -34.79 1.06
N LYS A 110 27.42 -36.12 0.99
CA LYS A 110 27.89 -36.97 2.10
C LYS A 110 29.41 -36.99 2.24
N ALA A 111 30.14 -36.76 1.15
CA ALA A 111 31.59 -36.70 1.16
C ALA A 111 32.12 -35.37 1.74
N ASP A 112 31.32 -34.30 1.68
CA ASP A 112 31.66 -32.98 2.22
C ASP A 112 31.26 -32.86 3.72
N PRO A 113 32.23 -32.68 4.65
CA PRO A 113 31.94 -32.49 6.07
C PRO A 113 31.13 -31.22 6.39
N ASP A 114 31.26 -30.16 5.58
CA ASP A 114 30.62 -28.85 5.80
C ASP A 114 29.26 -28.73 5.11
N ALA A 115 28.97 -29.59 4.13
CA ALA A 115 27.74 -29.55 3.32
C ALA A 115 26.89 -30.85 3.43
N GLN A 116 26.88 -31.48 4.61
CA GLN A 116 26.10 -32.69 4.84
C GLN A 116 24.58 -32.48 4.62
N PRO A 117 23.87 -33.51 4.12
CA PRO A 117 22.43 -33.44 3.92
C PRO A 117 21.67 -33.24 5.23
N LEU A 118 20.61 -32.44 5.17
CA LEU A 118 19.80 -32.09 6.34
C LEU A 118 19.11 -33.32 6.94
N THR A 119 19.06 -33.37 8.27
CA THR A 119 18.32 -34.41 9.00
C THR A 119 16.81 -34.17 8.95
N PRO A 120 15.97 -35.22 9.09
CA PRO A 120 14.51 -35.07 9.16
C PRO A 120 14.04 -34.13 10.28
N LYS A 121 14.77 -34.07 11.39
CA LYS A 121 14.48 -33.18 12.52
C LYS A 121 14.74 -31.71 12.16
N GLN A 122 15.82 -31.42 11.42
CA GLN A 122 16.12 -30.08 10.91
C GLN A 122 15.11 -29.63 9.86
N LEU A 123 14.72 -30.50 8.93
CA LEU A 123 13.69 -30.22 7.92
C LEU A 123 12.35 -29.81 8.55
N LYS A 124 11.91 -30.51 9.60
CA LYS A 124 10.68 -30.17 10.35
C LYS A 124 10.74 -28.81 11.05
N THR A 125 11.94 -28.29 11.31
CA THR A 125 12.14 -27.02 12.02
C THR A 125 12.27 -25.83 11.07
N MET A 126 12.33 -26.06 9.75
CA MET A 126 12.45 -25.00 8.76
C MET A 126 11.20 -24.10 8.74
N VAL A 127 11.41 -22.80 8.93
CA VAL A 127 10.39 -21.77 8.79
C VAL A 127 10.63 -20.96 7.52
N PRO A 128 9.58 -20.49 6.82
CA PRO A 128 9.75 -19.61 5.67
C PRO A 128 10.51 -18.35 6.09
N ILE A 129 11.43 -17.86 5.26
CA ILE A 129 12.23 -16.64 5.55
C ILE A 129 11.35 -15.41 5.85
N ARG A 130 10.11 -15.40 5.34
CA ARG A 130 9.09 -14.38 5.63
C ARG A 130 8.64 -14.38 7.09
N ALA A 131 8.66 -15.52 7.77
CA ALA A 131 8.35 -15.63 9.19
C ALA A 131 9.45 -15.03 10.08
N LEU A 132 10.68 -14.93 9.58
CA LEU A 132 11.82 -14.33 10.27
C LEU A 132 11.95 -12.81 10.04
N ARG A 133 11.25 -12.26 9.05
CA ARG A 133 11.38 -10.84 8.66
C ARG A 133 10.33 -9.97 9.34
N GLY A 134 10.76 -9.07 10.22
CA GLY A 134 9.94 -8.01 10.82
C GLY A 134 9.97 -8.00 12.35
N ARG A 135 9.43 -6.92 12.96
CA ARG A 135 9.20 -6.86 14.40
C ARG A 135 8.18 -7.96 14.78
N PRO A 136 8.40 -8.71 15.88
CA PRO A 136 7.40 -9.65 16.37
C PRO A 136 6.04 -8.98 16.48
N LYS A 137 5.00 -9.62 15.94
CA LYS A 137 3.64 -9.08 16.06
C LYS A 137 3.29 -8.97 17.54
N SER A 138 2.90 -7.78 17.98
CA SER A 138 2.39 -7.58 19.34
C SER A 138 1.20 -8.52 19.56
N LYS A 139 1.16 -9.20 20.72
CA LYS A 139 -0.01 -10.00 21.12
C LYS A 139 -1.27 -9.14 21.26
N ASN A 140 -1.10 -7.85 21.59
CA ASN A 140 -2.17 -6.87 21.74
C ASN A 140 -2.00 -5.79 20.68
N ALA A 141 -2.38 -6.11 19.43
CA ALA A 141 -2.39 -5.11 18.36
C ALA A 141 -3.59 -4.15 18.54
N LYS A 142 -3.39 -2.86 18.25
CA LYS A 142 -4.51 -1.91 18.18
C LYS A 142 -5.46 -2.36 17.07
N GLN A 143 -6.76 -2.40 17.37
CA GLN A 143 -7.77 -2.71 16.38
C GLN A 143 -8.16 -1.43 15.62
N LEU A 144 -8.14 -1.49 14.29
CA LEU A 144 -8.60 -0.37 13.46
C LEU A 144 -10.13 -0.40 13.41
N VAL A 145 -10.77 0.64 13.95
CA VAL A 145 -12.23 0.82 13.91
C VAL A 145 -12.53 2.19 13.32
N SER A 146 -13.52 2.25 12.41
CA SER A 146 -14.01 3.52 11.86
C SER A 146 -15.07 4.10 12.80
N VAL A 147 -14.70 5.15 13.54
CA VAL A 147 -15.56 5.84 14.52
C VAL A 147 -15.72 7.29 14.06
N ARG A 148 -16.94 7.83 14.14
CA ARG A 148 -17.21 9.25 13.87
C ARG A 148 -17.08 10.04 15.18
N TYR A 149 -16.26 11.09 15.16
CA TYR A 149 -16.08 12.02 16.28
C TYR A 149 -16.71 13.37 15.96
N SER A 150 -17.07 14.15 16.99
CA SER A 150 -17.51 15.53 16.81
C SER A 150 -16.36 16.42 16.31
N GLN A 151 -16.71 17.49 15.59
CA GLN A 151 -15.74 18.41 15.00
C GLN A 151 -14.83 19.06 16.06
N GLU A 152 -15.41 19.53 17.16
CA GLU A 152 -14.69 20.17 18.27
C GLU A 152 -13.60 19.26 18.87
N VAL A 153 -13.88 17.96 18.99
CA VAL A 153 -12.91 16.98 19.51
C VAL A 153 -11.74 16.82 18.56
N LEU A 154 -12.01 16.70 17.25
CA LEU A 154 -10.95 16.58 16.25
C LEU A 154 -10.11 17.85 16.16
N GLU A 155 -10.74 19.03 16.19
CA GLU A 155 -10.04 20.31 16.15
C GLU A 155 -9.11 20.48 17.36
N PHE A 156 -9.60 20.18 18.57
CA PHE A 156 -8.81 20.23 19.80
C PHE A 156 -7.57 19.34 19.70
N PHE A 157 -7.74 18.05 19.36
CA PHE A 157 -6.59 17.16 19.27
C PHE A 157 -5.67 17.52 18.10
N LYS A 158 -6.18 17.90 16.93
CA LYS A 158 -5.32 18.32 15.81
C LYS A 158 -4.49 19.55 16.12
N SER A 159 -5.06 20.53 16.84
CA SER A 159 -4.35 21.74 17.28
C SER A 159 -3.12 21.42 18.13
N SER A 160 -3.12 20.25 18.77
CA SER A 160 -2.06 19.82 19.67
C SER A 160 -0.80 19.34 18.92
N GLY A 161 -0.83 19.16 17.59
CA GLY A 161 0.33 18.87 16.74
C GLY A 161 0.58 17.38 16.44
N GLU A 162 1.83 17.03 16.12
CA GLU A 162 2.20 15.65 15.78
C GLU A 162 1.82 14.65 16.88
N GLY A 163 1.38 13.45 16.50
CA GLY A 163 0.98 12.42 17.46
C GLY A 163 -0.35 12.67 18.18
N TRP A 164 -1.19 13.60 17.70
CA TRP A 164 -2.51 13.87 18.29
C TRP A 164 -3.41 12.63 18.42
N GLN A 165 -3.35 11.70 17.47
CA GLN A 165 -4.09 10.43 17.54
C GLN A 165 -3.64 9.56 18.72
N SER A 166 -2.33 9.54 19.02
CA SER A 166 -1.80 8.79 20.17
C SER A 166 -2.23 9.43 21.50
N ARG A 167 -2.28 10.76 21.56
CA ARG A 167 -2.81 11.48 22.73
C ARG A 167 -4.30 11.26 22.91
N MET A 168 -5.07 11.23 21.83
CA MET A 168 -6.49 10.89 21.87
C MET A 168 -6.71 9.47 22.41
N ASP A 169 -5.94 8.49 21.94
CA ASP A 169 -5.95 7.12 22.45
C ASP A 169 -5.60 7.04 23.94
N GLU A 170 -4.63 7.83 24.40
CA GLU A 170 -4.26 7.93 25.82
C GLU A 170 -5.40 8.47 26.69
N VAL A 171 -6.12 9.50 26.23
CA VAL A 171 -7.29 10.04 26.93
C VAL A 171 -8.39 8.98 27.05
N LEU A 172 -8.68 8.27 25.97
CA LEU A 172 -9.67 7.19 25.98
C LEU A 172 -9.25 6.05 26.92
N ARG A 173 -7.96 5.68 26.90
CA ARG A 173 -7.41 4.67 27.81
C ARG A 173 -7.50 5.09 29.27
N ASN A 174 -7.21 6.35 29.57
CA ASN A 174 -7.35 6.92 30.90
C ASN A 174 -8.81 6.90 31.36
N TYR A 175 -9.75 7.26 30.49
CA TYR A 175 -11.18 7.17 30.77
C TYR A 175 -11.58 5.73 31.12
N VAL A 176 -11.19 4.74 30.30
CA VAL A 176 -11.45 3.31 30.57
C VAL A 176 -10.86 2.90 31.91
N SER A 177 -9.59 3.25 32.20
CA SER A 177 -8.91 2.85 33.43
C SER A 177 -9.54 3.40 34.72
N ARG A 178 -10.19 4.58 34.64
CA ARG A 178 -10.86 5.23 35.76
C ARG A 178 -12.23 4.61 36.02
N HIS A 179 -12.93 4.22 34.96
CA HIS A 179 -14.28 3.66 35.04
C HIS A 179 -14.29 2.14 35.21
N SER A 180 -13.23 1.44 34.79
CA SER A 180 -13.08 0.00 35.02
C SER A 180 -12.81 -0.39 36.47
N ARG A 181 -12.53 0.58 37.36
CA ARG A 181 -12.36 0.35 38.81
C ARG A 181 -13.65 0.57 39.60
N ARG A 182 -14.70 1.12 38.98
CA ARG A 182 -15.98 1.46 39.61
C ARG A 182 -17.08 0.43 39.32
N VAL A 183 -16.77 -0.59 38.54
CA VAL A 183 -17.62 -1.75 38.23
C VAL A 183 -16.93 -2.96 38.85
#